data_AF-A0A661CMI7-F1
#
_entry.id   AF-A0A661CMI7-F1
#
_cell.length_a   1.000
_cell.length_b   1.000
_cell.length_c   1.000
_cell.angle_alpha   90.00
_cell.angle_beta   90.00
_cell.angle_gamma   90.00
#
_symmetry.space_group_name_H-M   'P 1'
#
loop_
_entity.id
_entity.type
_entity.pdbx_description
1 polymer ?
#
loop_
_entity_poly.entity_id
_entity_poly.type
_entity_poly.pdbx_seq_one_letter_code
_entity_poly.pdbx_strand_id
1 'polypeptide(L)' 'VWFIPSVDTMLRWLERCGYKNSRCVDINTTSLEEQHSTDWMTFESLADFLDPEDRARTIEGYPAPVRAAFIAIAPK' A
#
# COMPACT_ATOMS: atom_id res chain seq x y z
N VAL A 1 3.60 12.34 2.01
CA VAL A 1 2.42 11.45 1.79
C VAL A 1 1.21 12.07 2.49
N TRP A 2 -0.01 12.00 1.91
CA TRP A 2 -1.21 12.68 2.45
C TRP A 2 -2.16 11.74 3.20
N PHE A 3 -2.81 10.79 2.52
CA PHE A 3 -3.78 9.85 3.12
C PHE A 3 -3.37 8.40 2.87
N ILE A 4 -3.30 7.61 3.94
CA ILE A 4 -3.10 6.15 3.89
C ILE A 4 -4.27 5.51 4.67
N PRO A 5 -5.42 5.27 4.01
CA PRO A 5 -6.63 4.80 4.69
C PRO A 5 -6.53 3.31 5.04
N SER A 6 -7.30 2.88 6.05
CA SER A 6 -7.61 1.46 6.22
C SER A 6 -8.48 0.95 5.06
N VAL A 7 -8.52 -0.37 4.86
CA VAL A 7 -9.37 -1.02 3.85
C VAL A 7 -10.83 -0.59 4.00
N ASP A 8 -11.37 -0.62 5.22
CA ASP A 8 -12.75 -0.20 5.50
C ASP A 8 -12.99 1.28 5.16
N THR A 9 -12.00 2.14 5.41
CA THR A 9 -12.09 3.57 5.10
C THR A 9 -12.12 3.78 3.58
N MET A 10 -11.26 3.07 2.84
CA MET A 10 -11.24 3.13 1.37
C MET A 10 -12.55 2.60 0.77
N LEU A 11 -13.11 1.51 1.30
CA LEU A 11 -14.40 0.98 0.84
C LEU A 11 -15.54 1.99 1.04
N ARG A 12 -15.58 2.67 2.20
CA ARG A 12 -16.54 3.75 2.44
C ARG A 12 -16.33 4.94 1.51
N TRP A 13 -15.08 5.29 1.18
CA TRP A 13 -14.82 6.37 0.22
C TRP A 13 -15.31 6.01 -1.18
N LEU A 14 -15.05 4.79 -1.65
CA LEU A 14 -15.57 4.30 -2.93
C LEU A 14 -17.11 4.36 -2.98
N GLU A 15 -17.77 3.91 -1.91
CA GLU A 15 -19.24 3.99 -1.79
C GLU A 15 -19.73 5.45 -1.84
N ARG A 16 -19.08 6.37 -1.11
CA ARG A 16 -19.41 7.80 -1.13
C ARG A 16 -19.20 8.44 -2.49
N CYS A 17 -18.23 7.97 -3.28
CA CYS A 17 -18.03 8.38 -4.67
C CYS A 17 -19.03 7.76 -5.65
N GLY A 18 -19.98 6.94 -5.19
CA GLY A 18 -21.04 6.35 -6.00
C GLY A 18 -20.71 4.98 -6.60
N TYR A 19 -19.51 4.46 -6.39
CA TYR A 19 -19.14 3.11 -6.84
C TYR A 19 -19.99 2.05 -6.14
N LYS A 20 -20.25 0.95 -6.85
CA LYS A 20 -21.07 -0.17 -6.38
C LYS A 20 -20.26 -1.46 -6.32
N ASN A 21 -20.66 -2.37 -5.44
CA ASN A 21 -20.00 -3.66 -5.26
C ASN A 21 -18.48 -3.55 -5.05
N SER A 22 -18.06 -2.52 -4.30
CA SER A 22 -16.67 -2.29 -3.94
C SER A 22 -16.19 -3.39 -2.99
N ARG A 23 -15.06 -4.00 -3.31
CA ARG A 23 -14.42 -5.01 -2.46
C ARG A 23 -12.91 -4.93 -2.54
N CYS A 24 -12.25 -5.22 -1.44
CA CYS A 24 -10.82 -5.46 -1.41
C CYS A 24 -10.59 -6.90 -1.89
N VAL A 25 -9.72 -7.08 -2.88
CA VAL A 25 -9.44 -8.40 -3.49
C VAL A 25 -8.07 -8.93 -3.12
N ASP A 26 -7.17 -8.07 -2.65
CA ASP A 26 -5.84 -8.44 -2.18
C ASP A 26 -5.34 -7.43 -1.16
N ILE A 27 -4.59 -7.90 -0.18
CA ILE A 27 -3.83 -7.09 0.78
C ILE A 27 -2.49 -7.80 0.96
N ASN A 28 -1.39 -7.11 0.67
CA ASN A 28 -0.06 -7.68 0.81
C ASN A 28 0.92 -6.69 1.44
N THR A 29 1.78 -7.20 2.32
CA THR A 29 2.95 -6.46 2.81
C THR A 29 3.98 -6.45 1.69
N THR A 30 4.49 -5.26 1.36
CA THR A 30 5.49 -5.14 0.30
C THR A 30 6.78 -5.79 0.76
N SER A 31 7.28 -6.78 0.02
CA SER A 31 8.49 -7.50 0.37
C SER A 31 9.72 -6.93 -0.31
N LEU A 32 10.91 -7.26 0.20
CA LEU A 32 12.17 -6.85 -0.43
C LEU A 32 12.41 -7.60 -1.74
N GLU A 33 11.87 -8.80 -1.89
CA GLU A 33 11.90 -9.55 -3.15
C GLU A 33 11.06 -8.86 -4.22
N GLU A 34 9.92 -8.27 -3.85
CA GLU A 34 9.07 -7.50 -4.77
C GLU A 34 9.69 -6.14 -5.13
N GLN A 35 10.21 -5.41 -4.12
CA GLN A 35 10.74 -4.06 -4.29
C GLN A 35 12.17 -3.96 -3.77
N HIS A 36 13.15 -4.00 -4.69
CA HIS A 36 14.58 -3.85 -4.42
C HIS A 36 15.29 -3.10 -5.54
N SER A 37 16.48 -2.59 -5.26
CA SER A 37 17.37 -2.02 -6.26
C SER A 37 17.93 -3.11 -7.17
N THR A 38 18.15 -2.77 -8.44
CA THR A 38 18.67 -3.69 -9.46
C THR A 38 19.70 -2.96 -10.33
N ASP A 39 20.38 -3.68 -11.22
CA ASP A 39 21.31 -3.06 -12.19
C ASP A 39 20.65 -1.97 -13.07
N TRP A 40 19.32 -2.00 -13.19
CA TRP A 40 18.52 -1.04 -13.95
C TRP A 40 17.92 0.09 -13.10
N MET A 41 17.82 -0.12 -11.78
CA MET A 41 17.28 0.84 -10.82
C MET A 41 18.24 0.91 -9.64
N THR A 42 19.20 1.82 -9.72
CA THR A 42 20.40 1.86 -8.87
C THR A 42 20.32 2.85 -7.70
N PHE A 43 19.15 3.46 -7.48
CA PHE A 43 18.89 4.37 -6.37
C PHE A 43 18.35 3.60 -5.15
N GLU A 44 18.09 4.35 -4.07
CA GLU A 44 17.45 3.86 -2.84
C GLU A 44 16.10 3.17 -3.15
N SER A 45 15.83 2.07 -2.46
CA SER A 45 14.62 1.27 -2.60
C SER A 45 14.07 0.87 -1.24
N LEU A 46 13.17 -0.11 -1.18
CA LEU A 46 12.39 -0.42 0.02
C LEU A 46 13.26 -0.65 1.26
N ALA A 47 14.39 -1.35 1.11
CA ALA A 47 15.31 -1.63 2.21
C ALA A 47 15.80 -0.36 2.91
N ASP A 48 16.04 0.72 2.15
CA ASP A 48 16.56 1.99 2.66
C ASP A 48 15.50 2.80 3.41
N PHE A 49 14.21 2.46 3.22
CA PHE A 49 13.07 3.16 3.82
C PHE A 49 12.45 2.42 5.01
N LEU A 50 12.92 1.20 5.30
CA LEU A 50 12.51 0.42 6.48
C LEU A 50 13.45 0.67 7.65
N ASP A 51 12.93 0.49 8.87
CA ASP A 51 13.78 0.48 10.06
C ASP A 51 14.75 -0.73 9.99
N PRO A 52 16.07 -0.50 10.13
CA PRO A 52 17.08 -1.55 10.00
C PRO A 52 16.99 -2.61 11.10
N GLU A 53 16.44 -2.27 12.26
CA GLU A 53 16.28 -3.16 13.41
C GLU A 53 14.87 -3.79 13.46
N ASP A 54 13.85 -3.13 12.89
CA ASP A 54 12.47 -3.65 12.79
C ASP A 54 11.82 -3.37 11.42
N ARG A 55 11.97 -4.31 10.49
CA ARG A 55 11.40 -4.20 9.12
C ARG A 55 9.86 -4.16 9.07
N ALA A 56 9.14 -4.36 10.19
CA ALA A 56 7.71 -4.11 10.25
C ALA A 56 7.37 -2.60 10.31
N ARG A 57 8.40 -1.73 10.34
CA ARG A 57 8.25 -0.27 10.39
C ARG A 57 9.07 0.43 9.31
N THR A 58 8.65 1.65 8.97
CA THR A 58 9.44 2.58 8.17
C THR A 58 10.51 3.24 9.05
N ILE A 59 11.52 3.87 8.44
CA ILE A 59 12.58 4.57 9.15
C ILE A 59 12.07 5.77 9.99
N GLU A 60 10.89 6.29 9.66
CA GLU A 60 10.19 7.32 10.45
C GLU A 60 9.32 6.75 11.59
N GLY A 61 9.28 5.42 11.75
CA GLY A 61 8.60 4.72 12.85
C GLY A 61 7.14 4.30 12.58
N TYR A 62 6.61 4.55 11.37
CA TYR A 62 5.26 4.14 10.97
C TYR A 62 5.22 2.66 10.58
N PRO A 63 4.04 2.02 10.48
CA PRO A 63 3.93 0.66 9.94
C PRO A 63 4.52 0.56 8.51
N ALA A 64 5.21 -0.54 8.22
CA ALA A 64 5.80 -0.79 6.91
C ALA A 64 4.75 -0.80 5.77
N PRO A 65 5.17 -0.57 4.50
CA PRO A 65 4.25 -0.45 3.38
C PRO A 65 3.40 -1.70 3.14
N VAL A 66 2.08 -1.54 3.29
CA VAL A 66 1.07 -2.54 2.92
C VAL A 66 0.26 -1.96 1.76
N ARG A 67 0.07 -2.77 0.71
CA ARG A 67 -0.72 -2.41 -0.48
C ARG A 67 -1.99 -3.23 -0.52
N ALA A 68 -3.10 -2.60 -0.90
CA ALA A 68 -4.38 -3.26 -1.06
C ALA A 68 -4.94 -2.97 -2.46
N ALA A 69 -5.46 -4.01 -3.12
CA ALA A 69 -6.12 -3.90 -4.42
C ALA A 69 -7.64 -3.94 -4.24
N PHE A 70 -8.35 -3.08 -4.98
CA PHE A 70 -9.80 -2.95 -4.90
C PHE A 70 -10.43 -3.10 -6.28
N ILE A 71 -11.60 -3.74 -6.33
CA ILE A 71 -12.45 -3.79 -7.51
C ILE A 71 -13.80 -3.19 -7.15
N ALA A 72 -14.34 -2.35 -8.02
CA ALA A 72 -15.67 -1.78 -7.89
C ALA A 72 -16.30 -1.57 -9.27
N ILE A 73 -17.62 -1.39 -9.30
CA ILE A 73 -18.40 -1.08 -10.49
C ILE A 73 -18.66 0.43 -10.48
N ALA A 74 -18.31 1.11 -11.58
CA ALA A 74 -18.55 2.54 -11.72
C ALA A 74 -20.07 2.86 -11.59
N PRO A 75 -20.43 4.03 -11.03
CA PRO A 75 -21.80 4.49 -11.08
C PRO A 75 -22.28 4.60 -12.53
N LYS A 76 -23.59 4.42 -12.74
CA LYS A 76 -24.23 4.70 -14.04
C LYS A 76 -24.25 6.19 -14.31
#